data_AF-A0A3D3HFR4-F1
#
_entry.id   AF-A0A3D3HFR4-F1
#
_cell.length_a   1.000
_cell.length_b   1.000
_cell.length_c   1.000
_cell.angle_alpha   90.00
_cell.angle_beta   90.00
_cell.angle_gamma   90.00
#
_symmetry.space_group_name_H-M   'P 1'
#
loop_
_entity.id
_entity.type
_entity.pdbx_description
1 polymer ?
#
loop_
_entity_poly.entity_id
_entity_poly.type
_entity_poly.pdbx_seq_one_letter_code
_entity_poly.pdbx_strand_id
1 'polypeptide(L)'
;RGGELQAVLNGIGAAQQAGLRPVKINCVIKDTPGEEDARSVAEFCMQEGLEVRFIRQMDLASGTFSVVHGGSGGHCAKCNRLRLTPEGMLRPCLFSDKGFSIREMGAEEALRRAVAEKPEKGTANHVNGFYNIGG
;
A
#
# COMPACT_ATOMS: atom_id res chain seq x y z
N ARG A 1 -17.02 -6.61 -2.91
CA ARG A 1 -16.17 -6.92 -1.73
C ARG A 1 -17.04 -6.77 -0.50
N GLY A 2 -16.96 -7.71 0.44
CA GLY A 2 -17.72 -7.70 1.69
C GLY A 2 -16.79 -7.93 2.88
N GLY A 3 -17.38 -7.98 4.07
CA GLY A 3 -16.71 -8.18 5.34
C GLY A 3 -17.62 -7.69 6.46
N GLU A 4 -17.49 -8.26 7.65
CA GLU A 4 -18.26 -7.84 8.81
C GLU A 4 -17.46 -6.85 9.66
N LEU A 5 -18.01 -5.66 9.89
CA LEU A 5 -17.36 -4.62 10.69
C LEU A 5 -17.00 -5.14 12.08
N GLN A 6 -17.89 -5.90 12.71
CA GLN A 6 -17.64 -6.45 14.04
C GLN A 6 -16.43 -7.40 14.07
N ALA A 7 -16.22 -8.20 13.01
CA ALA A 7 -15.05 -9.06 12.92
C ALA A 7 -13.74 -8.23 12.83
N VAL A 8 -13.76 -7.10 12.11
CA VAL A 8 -12.61 -6.17 12.05
C VAL A 8 -12.34 -5.56 13.41
N LEU A 9 -13.36 -5.04 14.10
CA LEU A 9 -13.23 -4.44 15.43
C LEU A 9 -12.69 -5.45 16.46
N ASN A 10 -13.22 -6.68 16.45
CA ASN A 10 -12.72 -7.77 17.30
C ASN A 10 -11.25 -8.08 16.99
N GLY A 11 -10.86 -8.08 15.71
CA GLY A 11 -9.47 -8.29 15.29
C GLY A 11 -8.52 -7.19 15.77
N ILE A 12 -8.96 -5.92 15.75
CA ILE A 12 -8.19 -4.79 16.31
C ILE A 12 -7.95 -5.02 17.81
N GLY A 13 -9.00 -5.33 18.56
CA GLY A 13 -8.90 -5.60 20.00
C GLY A 13 -7.97 -6.78 20.30
N ALA A 14 -8.08 -7.88 19.55
CA ALA A 14 -7.19 -9.04 19.69
C ALA A 14 -5.73 -8.69 19.42
N ALA A 15 -5.43 -7.91 18.37
CA ALA A 15 -4.07 -7.47 18.08
C ALA A 15 -3.48 -6.60 19.21
N GLN A 16 -4.27 -5.69 19.76
CA GLN A 16 -3.84 -4.86 20.88
C GLN A 16 -3.61 -5.65 22.17
N GLN A 17 -4.43 -6.67 22.46
CA GLN A 17 -4.27 -7.58 23.60
C GLN A 17 -3.01 -8.45 23.45
N ALA A 18 -2.70 -8.87 22.22
CA ALA A 18 -1.48 -9.59 21.90
C ALA A 18 -0.20 -8.72 21.92
N GLY A 19 -0.32 -7.42 22.23
CA GLY A 19 0.82 -6.49 22.29
C GLY A 19 1.31 -6.01 20.92
N LEU A 20 0.56 -6.22 19.84
CA LEU A 20 0.90 -5.75 18.50
C LEU A 20 0.61 -4.25 18.37
N ARG A 21 1.43 -3.41 19.02
CA ARG A 21 1.25 -1.96 19.07
C ARG A 21 2.43 -1.22 18.41
N PRO A 22 2.18 -0.10 17.71
CA PRO A 22 0.86 0.46 17.41
C PRO A 22 0.15 -0.29 16.27
N VAL A 23 -1.16 -0.49 16.41
CA VAL A 23 -2.03 -0.94 15.31
C VAL A 23 -2.31 0.25 14.41
N LYS A 24 -2.15 0.06 13.09
CA LYS A 24 -2.32 1.11 12.09
C LYS A 24 -3.52 0.85 11.19
N ILE A 25 -4.36 1.85 11.00
CA ILE A 25 -5.53 1.80 10.12
C ILE A 25 -5.23 2.60 8.85
N ASN A 26 -5.26 1.94 7.69
CA ASN A 26 -5.19 2.63 6.40
C ASN A 26 -6.60 2.98 5.93
N CYS A 27 -6.87 4.26 5.73
CA CYS A 27 -8.14 4.79 5.24
C CYS A 27 -7.91 5.38 3.85
N VAL A 28 -8.61 4.86 2.83
CA VAL A 28 -8.57 5.43 1.49
C VAL A 28 -9.57 6.57 1.39
N ILE A 29 -9.11 7.75 0.97
CA ILE A 29 -9.90 8.98 0.87
C ILE A 29 -9.94 9.49 -0.58
N LYS A 30 -10.92 10.32 -0.93
CA LYS A 30 -11.04 10.85 -2.30
C LYS A 30 -10.09 12.02 -2.51
N ASP A 31 -10.12 12.99 -1.61
CA ASP A 31 -9.39 14.25 -1.76
C ASP A 31 -8.61 14.65 -0.51
N THR A 32 -9.23 14.70 0.67
CA THR A 32 -8.58 15.25 1.86
C THR A 32 -8.93 14.50 3.16
N PRO A 33 -8.04 14.50 4.16
CA PRO A 33 -8.37 13.99 5.49
C PRO A 33 -9.52 14.73 6.21
N GLY A 34 -10.02 15.85 5.68
CA GLY A 34 -11.11 16.63 6.27
C GLY A 34 -12.51 16.16 5.86
N GLU A 35 -12.62 15.16 4.98
CA GLU A 35 -13.89 14.56 4.59
C GLU A 35 -14.62 13.97 5.81
N GLU A 36 -15.96 13.94 5.80
CA GLU A 36 -16.77 13.49 6.94
C GLU A 36 -16.38 12.09 7.43
N ASP A 37 -16.34 11.12 6.52
CA ASP A 37 -15.94 9.74 6.85
C ASP A 37 -14.50 9.66 7.36
N ALA A 38 -13.59 10.46 6.81
CA ALA A 38 -12.19 10.48 7.22
C ALA A 38 -12.02 10.99 8.66
N ARG A 39 -12.81 12.00 9.05
CA ARG A 39 -12.85 12.52 10.43
C ARG A 39 -13.40 11.48 11.40
N SER A 40 -14.49 10.79 11.04
CA SER A 40 -15.05 9.71 11.85
C SER A 40 -14.03 8.58 12.10
N VAL A 41 -13.25 8.21 11.07
CA VAL A 41 -12.16 7.23 11.22
C VAL A 41 -11.02 7.77 12.10
N ALA A 42 -10.67 9.05 11.96
CA ALA A 42 -9.65 9.68 12.81
C ALA A 42 -10.05 9.69 14.29
N GLU A 43 -11.31 10.08 14.57
CA GLU A 43 -11.88 10.11 15.92
C GLU A 43 -11.89 8.72 16.55
N PHE A 44 -12.35 7.71 15.81
CA PHE A 44 -12.29 6.31 16.24
C PHE A 44 -10.85 5.87 16.55
N CYS A 45 -9.90 6.15 15.65
CA CYS A 45 -8.50 5.78 15.88
C CYS A 45 -7.91 6.47 17.12
N MET A 46 -8.24 7.74 17.34
CA MET A 46 -7.81 8.48 18.52
C MET A 46 -8.37 7.88 19.81
N GLN A 47 -9.67 7.54 19.83
CA GLN A 47 -10.33 6.94 20.99
C GLN A 47 -9.75 5.56 21.35
N GLU A 48 -9.44 4.76 20.34
CA GLU A 48 -8.96 3.38 20.51
C GLU A 48 -7.43 3.26 20.61
N GLY A 49 -6.68 4.38 20.56
CA GLY A 49 -5.22 4.37 20.60
C GLY A 49 -4.58 3.72 19.36
N LEU A 50 -5.19 3.92 18.18
CA LEU A 50 -4.74 3.45 16.88
C LEU A 50 -4.09 4.58 16.08
N GLU A 51 -3.19 4.24 15.16
CA GLU A 51 -2.62 5.21 14.23
C GLU A 51 -3.35 5.19 12.88
N VAL A 52 -3.93 6.30 12.47
CA VAL A 52 -4.57 6.41 11.15
C VAL A 52 -3.57 6.84 10.07
N ARG A 53 -3.74 6.29 8.86
CA ARG A 53 -3.04 6.68 7.64
C ARG A 53 -4.06 6.98 6.55
N PHE A 54 -4.04 8.20 6.03
CA PHE A 54 -4.89 8.56 4.90
C PHE A 54 -4.15 8.41 3.59
N ILE A 55 -4.70 7.54 2.74
CA ILE A 55 -4.18 7.23 1.42
C ILE A 55 -5.16 7.83 0.42
N ARG A 56 -4.76 8.87 -0.32
CA ARG A 56 -5.61 9.36 -1.41
C ARG A 56 -5.77 8.25 -2.44
N GLN A 57 -6.99 8.09 -2.93
CA GLN A 57 -7.30 7.14 -3.98
C GLN A 57 -6.31 7.30 -5.14
N MET A 58 -5.71 6.17 -5.51
CA MET A 58 -4.71 6.08 -6.55
C MET A 58 -5.35 5.54 -7.82
N ASP A 59 -4.77 5.91 -8.96
CA ASP A 59 -5.10 5.33 -10.26
C ASP A 59 -3.81 4.86 -10.93
N LEU A 60 -3.67 3.54 -11.02
CA LEU A 60 -2.50 2.87 -11.59
C LEU A 60 -2.33 3.20 -13.07
N ALA A 61 -3.42 3.29 -13.83
CA ALA A 61 -3.38 3.47 -15.27
C ALA A 61 -2.95 4.90 -15.63
N SER A 62 -3.49 5.90 -14.94
CA SER A 62 -3.08 7.30 -15.17
C SER A 62 -1.77 7.68 -14.48
N GLY A 63 -1.27 6.86 -13.55
CA GLY A 63 -0.09 7.22 -12.76
C GLY A 63 -0.37 8.16 -11.60
N THR A 64 -1.64 8.30 -11.22
CA THR A 64 -2.05 9.25 -10.20
C THR A 64 -1.86 8.65 -8.82
N PHE A 65 -1.00 9.28 -8.02
CA PHE A 65 -0.79 8.98 -6.61
C PHE A 65 -0.37 10.23 -5.84
N SER A 66 -0.43 10.15 -4.52
CA SER A 66 0.00 11.23 -3.63
C SER A 66 0.77 10.68 -2.43
N VAL A 67 1.29 11.58 -1.61
CA VAL A 67 1.91 11.25 -0.33
C VAL A 67 0.85 10.73 0.65
N VAL A 68 1.22 9.74 1.46
CA VAL A 68 0.32 9.19 2.48
C VAL A 68 0.39 10.05 3.73
N HIS A 69 -0.74 10.62 4.16
CA HIS A 69 -0.79 11.35 5.42
C HIS A 69 -0.69 10.36 6.59
N GLY A 70 0.22 10.60 7.54
CA GLY A 70 0.53 9.65 8.62
C GLY A 70 1.42 8.47 8.19
N GLY A 71 2.02 8.52 6.99
CA GLY A 71 2.87 7.44 6.47
C GLY A 71 4.03 7.93 5.61
N SER A 72 4.80 6.97 5.06
CA SER A 72 5.96 7.22 4.19
C SER A 72 5.71 6.88 2.71
N GLY A 73 4.46 6.60 2.35
CA GLY A 73 4.05 6.31 0.98
C GLY A 73 4.08 7.55 0.07
N GLY A 74 4.22 7.35 -1.24
CA GLY A 74 4.17 8.42 -2.25
C GLY A 74 5.46 9.22 -2.46
N HIS A 75 6.51 8.99 -1.66
CA HIS A 75 7.79 9.69 -1.81
C HIS A 75 8.79 8.90 -2.67
N CYS A 76 8.75 9.10 -3.99
CA CYS A 76 9.59 8.33 -4.93
C CYS A 76 11.10 8.51 -4.71
N ALA A 77 11.56 9.74 -4.43
CA ALA A 77 12.99 10.04 -4.25
C ALA A 77 13.68 9.23 -3.13
N LYS A 78 12.91 8.75 -2.14
CA LYS A 78 13.42 7.89 -1.04
C LYS A 78 12.82 6.48 -1.06
N CYS A 79 12.08 6.13 -2.11
CA CYS A 79 11.37 4.86 -2.16
C CYS A 79 12.37 3.73 -2.43
N ASN A 80 12.46 2.79 -1.49
CA ASN A 80 13.27 1.56 -1.59
C ASN A 80 12.40 0.30 -1.74
N ARG A 81 11.10 0.46 -2.02
CA ARG A 81 10.15 -0.66 -2.09
C ARG A 81 10.22 -1.36 -3.43
N LEU A 82 10.40 -2.67 -3.40
CA LEU A 82 10.17 -3.60 -4.49
C LEU A 82 8.97 -4.49 -4.12
N ARG A 83 8.38 -5.16 -5.11
CA ARG A 83 7.21 -6.00 -4.84
C ARG A 83 7.29 -7.33 -5.55
N LEU A 84 7.22 -8.42 -4.81
CA LEU A 84 7.03 -9.76 -5.36
C LEU A 84 5.53 -10.06 -5.46
N THR A 85 5.05 -10.40 -6.66
CA THR A 85 3.66 -10.86 -6.85
C THR A 85 3.52 -12.36 -6.55
N PRO A 86 2.31 -12.86 -6.26
CA PRO A 86 2.06 -14.29 -6.03
C PRO A 86 2.50 -15.19 -7.19
N GLU A 87 2.47 -14.67 -8.43
CA GLU A 87 2.89 -15.40 -9.63
C GLU A 87 4.42 -15.57 -9.70
N GLY A 88 5.17 -14.85 -8.87
CA GLY A 88 6.63 -14.85 -8.85
C GLY A 88 7.25 -13.72 -9.68
N MET A 89 6.53 -12.63 -9.91
CA MET A 89 7.07 -11.47 -10.62
C MET A 89 7.62 -10.44 -9.62
N LEU A 90 8.91 -10.15 -9.69
CA LEU A 90 9.52 -9.08 -8.91
C LEU A 90 9.40 -7.76 -9.67
N ARG A 91 8.74 -6.79 -9.05
CA ARG A 91 8.41 -5.48 -9.64
C ARG A 91 9.26 -4.36 -9.04
N PRO A 92 9.81 -3.46 -9.89
CA PRO A 92 10.57 -2.29 -9.45
C PRO A 92 9.72 -1.23 -8.72
N CYS A 93 8.45 -1.14 -9.08
CA CYS A 93 7.52 -0.10 -8.64
C CYS A 93 6.07 -0.60 -8.72
N LEU A 94 5.20 -0.04 -7.88
CA LEU A 94 3.74 -0.24 -7.97
C LEU A 94 3.17 0.34 -9.28
N PHE A 95 3.73 1.48 -9.73
CA PHE A 95 3.38 2.23 -10.94
C PHE A 95 4.45 2.04 -12.02
N SER A 96 4.63 0.81 -12.45
CA SER A 96 5.45 0.44 -13.60
C SER A 96 4.89 -0.85 -14.16
N ASP A 97 4.87 -1.03 -15.47
CA ASP A 97 4.49 -2.30 -16.12
C ASP A 97 5.57 -3.39 -16.00
N LYS A 98 6.80 -3.01 -15.67
CA LYS A 98 7.93 -3.94 -15.60
C LYS A 98 7.75 -4.97 -14.48
N GLY A 99 8.19 -6.19 -14.75
CA GLY A 99 8.28 -7.27 -13.77
C GLY A 99 9.28 -8.32 -14.26
N PHE A 100 9.98 -8.96 -13.32
CA PHE A 100 11.03 -9.93 -13.61
C PHE A 100 10.70 -11.26 -12.93
N SER A 101 10.65 -12.35 -13.70
CA SER A 101 10.26 -13.66 -13.18
C SER A 101 11.37 -14.26 -12.34
N ILE A 102 11.12 -14.46 -11.05
CA ILE A 102 12.08 -15.16 -10.17
C ILE A 102 12.19 -16.65 -10.51
N ARG A 103 11.16 -17.20 -11.16
CA ARG A 103 11.09 -18.63 -11.52
C ARG A 103 11.97 -18.93 -12.73
N GLU A 104 12.06 -17.99 -13.67
CA GLU A 104 12.85 -18.13 -14.89
C GLU A 104 14.29 -17.65 -14.70
N MET A 105 14.47 -16.50 -14.03
CA MET A 105 15.77 -15.83 -13.91
C MET A 105 16.53 -16.21 -12.63
N GLY A 106 15.85 -16.80 -11.65
CA GLY A 106 16.34 -16.91 -10.28
C GLY A 106 16.16 -15.61 -9.48
N ALA A 107 16.15 -15.74 -8.15
CA ALA A 107 15.84 -14.62 -7.25
C ALA A 107 16.89 -13.50 -7.30
N GLU A 108 18.17 -13.84 -7.40
CA GLU A 108 19.27 -12.88 -7.40
C GLU A 108 19.25 -11.97 -8.64
N GLU A 109 19.17 -12.56 -9.84
CA GLU A 109 19.16 -11.80 -11.09
C GLU A 109 17.86 -10.99 -11.23
N ALA A 110 16.71 -11.56 -10.87
CA ALA A 110 15.46 -10.81 -10.83
C ALA A 110 15.55 -9.58 -9.90
N LEU A 111 16.17 -9.73 -8.72
CA LEU A 111 16.40 -8.62 -7.78
C LEU A 111 17.32 -7.55 -8.38
N ARG A 112 18.46 -7.96 -8.94
CA ARG A 112 19.40 -7.04 -9.59
C ARG A 112 18.70 -6.21 -10.68
N ARG A 113 17.90 -6.86 -11.53
CA ARG A 113 17.13 -6.20 -12.60
C ARG A 113 16.05 -5.29 -12.04
N ALA A 114 15.30 -5.72 -11.03
CA ALA A 114 14.26 -4.89 -10.41
C ALA A 114 14.83 -3.63 -9.74
N VAL A 115 16.04 -3.69 -9.16
CA VAL A 115 16.73 -2.51 -8.62
C VAL A 115 17.23 -1.61 -9.75
N ALA A 116 17.89 -2.16 -10.77
CA ALA A 116 18.44 -1.41 -11.89
C ALA A 116 17.35 -0.70 -12.74
N GLU A 117 16.18 -1.33 -12.87
CA GLU A 117 15.04 -0.84 -13.65
C GLU A 117 14.04 -0.06 -12.80
N LYS A 118 14.41 0.25 -11.55
CA LYS A 118 13.59 1.07 -10.65
C LYS A 118 13.48 2.49 -11.22
N PRO A 119 12.26 2.95 -11.54
CA PRO A 119 12.10 4.28 -12.10
C PRO A 119 12.32 5.34 -11.02
N GLU A 120 12.81 6.51 -11.42
CA GLU A 120 12.98 7.67 -10.52
C GLU A 120 11.65 8.08 -9.86
N LYS A 121 10.54 7.93 -10.59
CA LYS A 121 9.16 8.14 -10.13
C LYS A 121 8.23 7.11 -10.77
N GLY A 122 7.17 6.73 -10.04
CA GLY A 122 6.09 5.93 -10.62
C GLY A 122 5.50 6.60 -11.86
N THR A 123 5.27 5.83 -12.93
CA THR A 123 4.70 6.30 -14.18
C THR A 123 3.28 5.78 -14.32
N ALA A 124 3.08 4.59 -14.87
CA ALA A 124 1.78 3.96 -15.03
C ALA A 124 1.92 2.44 -14.92
N ASN A 125 0.80 1.78 -14.62
CA ASN A 125 0.70 0.33 -14.59
C ASN A 125 -0.65 -0.10 -15.18
N HIS A 126 -0.57 -0.79 -16.31
CA HIS A 126 -1.67 -1.32 -17.12
C HIS A 126 -1.74 -2.84 -17.05
N VAL A 127 -0.67 -3.50 -16.61
CA VAL A 127 -0.56 -4.96 -16.56
C VAL A 127 -1.18 -5.56 -15.30
N ASN A 128 -1.25 -4.78 -14.21
CA ASN A 128 -1.72 -5.26 -12.91
C ASN A 128 -2.72 -4.31 -12.26
N GLY A 129 -3.65 -4.88 -11.48
CA GLY A 129 -4.62 -4.14 -10.69
C GLY A 129 -4.38 -4.30 -9.19
N PHE A 130 -4.86 -3.38 -8.35
CA PHE A 130 -4.62 -3.42 -6.90
C PHE A 130 -4.90 -4.78 -6.23
N TYR A 131 -5.82 -5.58 -6.76
CA TYR A 131 -6.17 -6.91 -6.24
C TYR A 131 -5.06 -7.97 -6.42
N ASN A 132 -4.17 -7.85 -7.42
CA ASN A 132 -3.05 -8.79 -7.62
C ASN A 132 -1.69 -8.17 -7.24
N ILE A 133 -1.65 -6.84 -7.08
CA ILE A 133 -0.48 -6.13 -6.55
C ILE A 133 -0.67 -5.56 -5.14
N GLY A 134 -1.60 -6.14 -4.37
CA GLY A 134 -1.82 -5.88 -2.93
C GLY A 134 -1.74 -4.41 -2.55
N GLY A 135 -2.76 -3.68 -2.98
CA GLY A 135 -3.23 -2.47 -2.32
C GLY A 135 -4.16 -2.79 -1.17
#